data_AF-V4ZQT0-F1
#
_entry.id   AF-V4ZQT0-F1
#
_cell.length_a   1.000
_cell.length_b   1.000
_cell.length_c   1.000
_cell.angle_alpha   90.00
_cell.angle_beta   90.00
_cell.angle_gamma   90.00
#
_symmetry.space_group_name_H-M   'P 1'
#
loop_
_entity.id
_entity.type
_entity.pdbx_description
1 polymer ?
#
loop_
_entity_poly.entity_id
_entity_poly.type
_entity_poly.pdbx_seq_one_letter_code
_entity_poly.pdbx_strand_id
1 'polypeptide(L)'
;MDHVLDRYADIAVIAGFTAGIDAYGLGFLAVTGVLMTSYLGTQIQAVGIGREYGGLLGRADRLALMGVVGVVAAVYAEPLFAGLNVVGLLLVVFAAVGHLTAVQRFLGAWRDL
;
A
#
# COMPACT_ATOMS: atom_id res chain seq x y z
N MET A 1 6.86 14.79 11.57
CA MET A 1 5.68 15.36 10.87
C MET A 1 5.65 14.96 9.40
N ASP A 2 6.81 14.73 8.78
CA ASP A 2 6.95 14.29 7.38
C ASP A 2 6.11 13.05 7.04
N HIS A 3 6.07 12.05 7.94
CA HIS A 3 5.28 10.81 7.74
C HIS A 3 3.79 11.01 7.50
N VAL A 4 3.21 12.16 7.89
CA VAL A 4 1.79 12.45 7.63
C VAL A 4 1.59 12.88 6.18
N LEU A 5 2.45 13.76 5.66
CA LEU A 5 2.40 14.19 4.26
C LEU A 5 2.57 13.00 3.31
N ASP A 6 3.44 12.06 3.67
CA ASP A 6 3.65 10.83 2.91
C ASP A 6 2.39 9.97 2.84
N ARG A 7 1.64 9.89 3.94
CA ARG A 7 0.36 9.15 3.97
C ARG A 7 -0.67 9.82 3.09
N TYR A 8 -0.75 11.15 3.11
CA TYR A 8 -1.65 11.88 2.21
C TYR A 8 -1.24 11.72 0.74
N ALA A 9 0.06 11.71 0.44
CA ALA A 9 0.55 11.44 -0.89
C ALA A 9 0.19 10.02 -1.36
N ASP A 10 0.44 8.99 -0.52
CA ASP A 10 0.04 7.60 -0.80
C ASP A 10 -1.47 7.52 -1.08
N ILE A 11 -2.31 8.14 -0.24
CA ILE A 11 -3.77 8.18 -0.43
C ILE A 11 -4.15 8.85 -1.75
N ALA A 12 -3.59 10.04 -2.02
CA ALA A 12 -3.95 10.82 -3.21
C ALA A 12 -3.57 10.09 -4.50
N VAL A 13 -2.39 9.48 -4.54
CA VAL A 13 -1.92 8.71 -5.71
C VAL A 13 -2.77 7.46 -5.91
N ILE A 14 -3.04 6.69 -4.85
CA ILE A 14 -3.89 5.50 -4.95
C ILE A 14 -5.32 5.89 -5.36
N ALA A 15 -5.87 6.98 -4.82
CA ALA A 15 -7.19 7.48 -5.21
C ALA A 15 -7.23 7.91 -6.69
N GLY A 16 -6.21 8.61 -7.17
CA GLY A 16 -6.07 9.00 -8.58
C GLY A 16 -6.01 7.79 -9.51
N PHE A 17 -5.20 6.78 -9.16
CA PHE A 17 -5.15 5.51 -9.87
C PHE A 17 -6.48 4.78 -9.88
N THR A 18 -7.14 4.71 -8.73
CA THR A 18 -8.44 4.06 -8.57
C THR A 18 -9.49 4.70 -9.46
N ALA A 19 -9.62 6.02 -9.41
CA ALA A 19 -10.54 6.77 -10.25
C ALA A 19 -10.19 6.65 -11.74
N GLY A 20 -8.89 6.64 -12.07
CA GLY A 20 -8.40 6.54 -13.45
C GLY A 20 -8.76 5.23 -14.15
N ILE A 21 -9.04 4.15 -13.41
CA ILE A 21 -9.45 2.86 -13.97
C ILE A 21 -10.84 2.40 -13.47
N ASP A 22 -11.61 3.29 -12.83
CA ASP A 22 -12.94 3.02 -12.27
C ASP A 22 -13.02 1.82 -11.29
N ALA A 23 -11.91 1.48 -10.64
CA ALA A 23 -11.78 0.27 -9.83
C ALA A 23 -11.98 0.53 -8.33
N TYR A 24 -13.04 1.23 -7.94
CA TYR A 24 -13.24 1.73 -6.56
C TYR A 24 -13.14 0.67 -5.46
N GLY A 25 -13.72 -0.52 -5.67
CA GLY A 25 -13.63 -1.60 -4.69
C GLY A 25 -12.19 -2.07 -4.46
N LEU A 26 -11.42 -2.21 -5.54
CA LEU A 26 -10.03 -2.61 -5.47
C LEU A 26 -9.15 -1.51 -4.88
N GLY A 27 -9.39 -0.25 -5.27
CA GLY A 27 -8.73 0.91 -4.71
C GLY A 27 -8.94 1.07 -3.21
N PHE A 28 -10.17 0.79 -2.73
CA PHE A 28 -10.49 0.79 -1.31
C PHE A 28 -9.68 -0.26 -0.53
N LEU A 29 -9.56 -1.48 -1.06
CA LEU A 29 -8.73 -2.53 -0.45
C LEU A 29 -7.24 -2.13 -0.45
N ALA A 30 -6.76 -1.54 -1.54
CA ALA A 30 -5.37 -1.09 -1.66
C ALA A 30 -5.03 0.01 -0.64
N VAL A 31 -5.83 1.08 -0.58
CA VAL A 31 -5.54 2.22 0.31
C VAL A 31 -5.64 1.81 1.78
N THR A 32 -6.62 0.99 2.15
CA THR A 32 -6.75 0.51 3.52
C THR A 32 -5.59 -0.41 3.90
N GLY A 33 -5.09 -1.26 3.01
CA GLY A 33 -3.91 -2.09 3.26
C GLY A 33 -2.64 -1.28 3.51
N VAL A 34 -2.41 -0.25 2.69
CA VAL A 34 -1.27 0.67 2.86
C VAL A 34 -1.38 1.45 4.18
N LEU A 35 -2.59 1.90 4.54
CA LEU A 35 -2.83 2.62 5.80
C LEU A 35 -2.67 1.72 7.02
N MET A 36 -3.21 0.50 7.01
CA MET A 36 -3.10 -0.43 8.15
C MET A 36 -1.64 -0.84 8.41
N THR A 37 -0.87 -1.11 7.36
CA THR A 37 0.57 -1.37 7.50
C THR A 37 1.29 -0.20 8.16
N SER A 38 0.97 1.03 7.74
CA SER A 38 1.57 2.25 8.27
C SER A 38 1.13 2.56 9.70
N TYR A 39 -0.12 2.27 10.05
CA TYR A 39 -0.69 2.45 11.38
C TYR A 39 -0.04 1.50 12.39
N LEU A 40 -0.02 0.20 12.10
CA LEU A 40 0.57 -0.81 12.98
C LEU A 40 2.06 -0.54 13.22
N GLY A 41 2.80 -0.10 12.20
CA GLY A 41 4.20 0.27 12.38
C GLY A 41 4.41 1.38 13.42
N THR A 42 3.49 2.34 13.52
CA THR A 42 3.52 3.38 14.57
C THR A 42 2.94 2.91 15.90
N GLN A 43 1.91 2.07 15.88
CA GLN A 43 1.25 1.56 17.09
C GLN A 43 2.19 0.65 17.89
N ILE A 44 2.90 -0.25 17.23
CA ILE A 44 3.86 -1.17 17.87
C ILE A 44 4.96 -0.38 18.60
N GLN A 45 5.46 0.70 17.98
CA GLN A 45 6.42 1.60 18.64
C GLN A 45 5.81 2.32 19.85
N ALA A 46 4.54 2.73 19.76
CA ALA A 46 3.85 3.43 20.84
C ALA A 46 3.59 2.55 22.07
N VAL A 47 3.46 1.23 21.90
CA VAL A 47 3.29 0.27 23.00
C VAL A 47 4.61 -0.28 23.56
N GLY A 48 5.76 0.21 23.09
CA GLY A 48 7.08 -0.09 23.67
C GLY A 48 7.75 -1.38 23.19
N ILE A 49 7.19 -2.08 22.19
CA ILE A 49 7.72 -3.35 21.65
C ILE A 49 8.92 -3.12 20.69
N GLY A 50 9.35 -1.88 20.51
CA GLY A 50 10.44 -1.51 19.60
C GLY A 50 9.97 -1.41 18.14
N ARG A 51 10.92 -1.37 17.20
CA ARG A 51 10.63 -1.23 15.77
C ARG A 51 10.50 -2.59 15.10
N GLU A 52 9.28 -2.92 14.70
CA GLU A 52 9.01 -4.04 13.80
C GLU A 52 9.25 -3.56 12.35
N TYR A 53 10.36 -4.01 11.75
CA TYR A 53 10.73 -3.71 10.36
C TYR A 53 10.16 -4.74 9.36
N GLY A 54 9.44 -5.75 9.84
CA GLY A 54 8.83 -6.78 9.02
C GLY A 54 7.78 -6.22 8.05
N GLY A 55 7.57 -6.94 6.96
CA GLY A 55 6.67 -6.55 5.88
C GLY A 55 7.35 -6.54 4.52
N LEU A 56 6.57 -6.85 3.48
CA LEU A 56 7.12 -7.07 2.14
C LEU A 56 7.38 -5.78 1.36
N LEU A 57 6.74 -4.66 1.74
CA LEU A 57 6.87 -3.37 1.06
C LEU A 57 7.10 -2.23 2.06
N GLY A 58 8.27 -1.62 1.96
CA GLY A 58 8.62 -0.40 2.67
C GLY A 58 7.98 0.84 2.04
N ARG A 59 8.20 1.99 2.67
CA ARG A 59 7.68 3.28 2.17
C ARG A 59 8.32 3.69 0.85
N ALA A 60 9.64 3.54 0.73
CA ALA A 60 10.36 3.83 -0.51
C ALA A 60 9.90 2.94 -1.67
N ASP A 61 9.66 1.66 -1.39
CA ASP A 61 9.20 0.68 -2.39
C ASP A 61 7.82 1.06 -2.94
N ARG A 62 6.88 1.49 -2.08
CA ARG A 62 5.56 1.96 -2.53
C ARG A 62 5.66 3.15 -3.46
N LEU A 63 6.43 4.17 -3.08
CA LEU A 63 6.63 5.37 -3.91
C LEU A 63 7.29 5.02 -5.24
N ALA A 64 8.30 4.16 -5.24
CA ALA A 64 8.97 3.70 -6.46
C ALA A 64 8.00 2.94 -7.38
N LEU A 65 7.22 2.00 -6.82
CA LEU A 65 6.22 1.24 -7.57
C LEU A 65 5.15 2.15 -8.16
N MET A 66 4.61 3.10 -7.39
CA MET A 66 3.63 4.08 -7.89
C MET A 66 4.22 4.95 -9.00
N GLY A 67 5.47 5.42 -8.83
CA GLY A 67 6.15 6.22 -9.85
C GLY A 67 6.35 5.44 -11.15
N VAL A 68 6.91 4.23 -11.08
CA VAL A 68 7.15 3.38 -12.26
C VAL A 68 5.83 3.02 -12.94
N VAL A 69 4.83 2.55 -12.19
CA VAL A 69 3.53 2.17 -12.76
C VAL A 69 2.81 3.38 -13.37
N GLY A 70 2.91 4.56 -12.75
CA GLY A 70 2.36 5.79 -13.33
C GLY A 70 2.98 6.13 -14.69
N VAL A 71 4.31 6.03 -14.80
CA VAL A 71 5.02 6.25 -16.08
C VAL A 71 4.62 5.20 -17.11
N VAL A 72 4.57 3.92 -16.74
CA VAL A 72 4.17 2.84 -17.65
C VAL A 72 2.73 3.01 -18.10
N ALA A 73 1.81 3.35 -17.20
CA ALA A 73 0.40 3.57 -17.51
C ALA A 73 0.19 4.75 -18.48
N ALA A 74 1.05 5.77 -18.42
CA ALA A 74 0.99 6.91 -19.32
C ALA A 74 1.32 6.55 -20.78
N VAL A 75 2.10 5.49 -21.02
CA VAL A 75 2.49 5.04 -22.37
C VAL A 75 1.81 3.73 -22.79
N TYR A 76 1.31 2.95 -21.83
CA TYR A 76 0.70 1.65 -22.05
C TYR A 76 -0.43 1.41 -21.03
N ALA A 77 -1.68 1.64 -21.47
CA ALA A 77 -2.88 1.53 -20.64
C ALA A 77 -3.65 0.22 -20.85
N GLU A 78 -3.23 -0.62 -21.81
CA GLU A 78 -3.93 -1.83 -22.19
C GLU A 78 -3.89 -2.91 -21.09
N PRO A 79 -4.89 -3.81 -21.05
CA PRO A 79 -4.89 -4.94 -20.14
C PRO A 79 -3.65 -5.83 -20.31
N LEU A 80 -3.11 -6.33 -19.19
CA LEU A 80 -1.97 -7.23 -19.16
C LEU A 80 -2.35 -8.63 -18.66
N PHE A 81 -3.13 -8.71 -17.59
CA PHE A 81 -3.43 -9.99 -16.95
C PHE A 81 -4.82 -9.98 -16.33
N ALA A 82 -5.62 -11.02 -16.61
CA ALA A 82 -6.98 -11.18 -16.10
C ALA A 82 -7.88 -9.93 -16.31
N GLY A 83 -7.68 -9.21 -17.41
CA GLY A 83 -8.40 -7.97 -17.72
C GLY A 83 -7.91 -6.72 -16.96
N LEU A 84 -6.89 -6.84 -16.11
CA LEU A 84 -6.27 -5.74 -15.39
C LEU A 84 -5.07 -5.18 -16.18
N ASN A 85 -5.00 -3.85 -16.28
CA ASN A 85 -3.81 -3.15 -16.73
C ASN A 85 -2.79 -2.98 -15.58
N VAL A 86 -1.66 -2.31 -15.85
CA VAL A 86 -0.58 -2.12 -14.87
C VAL A 86 -1.03 -1.45 -13.58
N VAL A 87 -1.99 -0.52 -13.64
CA VAL A 87 -2.55 0.16 -12.48
C VAL A 87 -3.38 -0.82 -11.65
N GLY A 88 -4.26 -1.59 -12.30
CA GLY A 88 -5.08 -2.61 -11.63
C GLY A 88 -4.21 -3.64 -10.91
N LEU A 89 -3.14 -4.11 -11.55
CA LEU A 89 -2.20 -5.05 -10.94
C LEU A 89 -1.48 -4.43 -9.73
N LEU A 90 -1.08 -3.16 -9.80
CA LEU A 90 -0.49 -2.47 -8.65
C LEU A 90 -1.46 -2.38 -7.47
N LEU A 91 -2.73 -2.04 -7.73
CA LEU A 91 -3.74 -1.97 -6.67
C LEU A 91 -3.97 -3.35 -6.04
N VAL A 92 -3.96 -4.44 -6.82
CA VAL A 92 -4.00 -5.82 -6.28
C VAL A 92 -2.80 -6.09 -5.38
N VAL A 93 -1.59 -5.73 -5.80
CA VAL A 93 -0.38 -5.89 -4.99
C VAL A 93 -0.51 -5.14 -3.67
N PHE A 94 -0.93 -3.87 -3.69
CA PHE A 94 -1.11 -3.08 -2.48
C PHE A 94 -2.20 -3.63 -1.55
N ALA A 95 -3.33 -4.09 -2.10
CA ALA A 95 -4.39 -4.70 -1.32
C ALA A 95 -3.91 -5.98 -0.62
N ALA A 96 -3.33 -6.91 -1.39
CA ALA A 96 -2.88 -8.20 -0.86
C ALA A 96 -1.70 -8.03 0.09
N VAL A 97 -0.60 -7.42 -0.37
CA VAL A 97 0.63 -7.30 0.42
C VAL A 97 0.43 -6.41 1.64
N GLY A 98 -0.35 -5.33 1.50
CA GLY A 98 -0.66 -4.42 2.60
C GLY A 98 -1.44 -5.10 3.72
N HIS A 99 -2.49 -5.86 3.39
CA HIS A 99 -3.25 -6.58 4.42
C HIS A 99 -2.46 -7.76 5.01
N LEU A 100 -1.73 -8.52 4.20
CA LEU A 100 -0.88 -9.60 4.70
C LEU A 100 0.17 -9.06 5.67
N THR A 101 0.85 -7.97 5.31
CA THR A 101 1.84 -7.32 6.19
C THR A 101 1.20 -6.80 7.47
N ALA A 102 0.02 -6.19 7.39
CA ALA A 102 -0.70 -5.72 8.56
C ALA A 102 -1.03 -6.88 9.52
N VAL A 103 -1.54 -8.00 9.01
CA VAL A 103 -1.81 -9.19 9.83
C VAL A 103 -0.53 -9.75 10.44
N GLN A 104 0.56 -9.85 9.67
CA GLN A 104 1.87 -10.30 10.18
C GLN A 104 2.35 -9.45 11.35
N ARG A 105 2.31 -8.12 11.20
CA ARG A 105 2.71 -7.16 12.24
C ARG A 105 1.84 -7.25 13.48
N PHE A 106 0.53 -7.37 13.29
CA PHE A 106 -0.40 -7.51 14.40
C PHE A 106 -0.14 -8.79 15.20
N LEU A 107 -0.04 -9.94 14.52
CA LEU A 107 0.22 -11.22 15.18
C LEU A 107 1.61 -11.28 15.82
N GLY A 108 2.62 -10.66 15.21
CA GLY A 108 3.95 -10.51 15.81
C GLY A 108 3.88 -9.73 17.12
N ALA A 109 3.33 -8.52 17.09
CA ALA A 109 3.19 -7.68 18.26
C ALA A 109 2.32 -8.31 19.36
N TRP A 110 1.26 -9.04 19.02
CA TRP A 110 0.42 -9.76 19.98
C TRP A 110 1.20 -10.83 20.76
N ARG A 111 2.19 -11.46 20.13
CA ARG A 111 3.01 -12.50 20.77
C ARG A 111 4.12 -11.94 21.64
N ASP A 112 4.51 -10.69 21.40
CA ASP A 112 5.57 -9.99 22.13
C ASP A 112 5.04 -9.16 23.33
N LEU A 113 3.71 -9.07 23.48
CA LEU A 113 2.98 -8.53 24.63
C LEU A 113 2.88 -9.55 25.77
#